data_AF-A0A924WPN2-F1
#
_entry.id   AF-A0A924WPN2-F1
#
_cell.length_a   1.000
_cell.length_b   1.000
_cell.length_c   1.000
_cell.angle_alpha   90.00
_cell.angle_beta   90.00
_cell.angle_gamma   90.00
#
_symmetry.space_group_name_H-M   'P 1'
#
loop_
_entity.id
_entity.type
_entity.pdbx_description
1 polymer ?
#
loop_
_entity_poly.entity_id
_entity_poly.type
_entity_poly.pdbx_seq_one_letter_code
_entity_poly.pdbx_strand_id
1 'polypeptide(L)'
;HAGITAETVDAAMRDASVGAADVALVIVKTPVTSHVPATAGALRNPRITSAHSKAVGALGAGLALGEVPRERIVQEAFNTDHALYAKRAMVFSGAELDCVEIMLLANRPGGSGRLTVHTGFLRDVLDAQGLRDMYAAAGCTFDAGGQIAEAERVVATLIKAGAAPDGKVRGARTTMKSSHIDMDKHVRAAMSGIAGSILGSTRMFISANTVHQAPPGGGLCACIVRDGP
;
A
#
# COMPACT_ATOMS: atom_id res chain seq x y z
N HIS A 1 5.02 -13.54 13.15
CA HIS A 1 4.17 -13.02 12.06
C HIS A 1 4.94 -12.26 11.00
N ALA A 2 5.72 -11.21 11.33
CA ALA A 2 6.51 -10.49 10.31
C ALA A 2 7.50 -11.41 9.55
N GLY A 3 8.14 -12.36 10.24
CA GLY A 3 8.96 -13.39 9.61
C GLY A 3 8.19 -14.29 8.64
N ILE A 4 6.98 -14.73 9.00
CA ILE A 4 6.09 -15.49 8.10
C ILE A 4 5.80 -14.67 6.84
N THR A 5 5.46 -13.38 6.99
CA THR A 5 5.26 -12.51 5.83
C THR A 5 6.51 -12.42 4.95
N ALA A 6 7.69 -12.27 5.56
CA ALA A 6 8.95 -12.22 4.80
C ALA A 6 9.19 -13.52 4.01
N GLU A 7 9.04 -14.68 4.66
CA GLU A 7 9.17 -16.00 4.03
C GLU A 7 8.15 -16.20 2.89
N THR A 8 6.91 -15.72 3.05
CA THR A 8 5.90 -15.78 1.98
C THR A 8 6.25 -14.86 0.81
N VAL A 9 6.84 -13.69 1.06
CA VAL A 9 7.34 -12.80 -0.01
C VAL A 9 8.52 -13.44 -0.74
N ASP A 10 9.45 -14.08 -0.02
CA ASP A 10 10.55 -14.83 -0.62
C ASP A 10 10.06 -16.03 -1.45
N ALA A 11 8.99 -16.69 -1.01
CA ALA A 11 8.34 -17.73 -1.79
C ALA A 11 7.71 -17.16 -3.09
N ALA A 12 7.04 -16.01 -3.01
CA ALA A 12 6.45 -15.35 -4.18
C ALA A 12 7.52 -14.85 -5.18
N MET A 13 8.67 -14.36 -4.70
CA MET A 13 9.80 -14.00 -5.58
C MET A 13 10.36 -15.22 -6.32
N ARG A 14 10.50 -16.36 -5.62
CA ARG A 14 10.90 -17.63 -6.23
C ARG A 14 9.89 -18.13 -7.27
N ASP A 15 8.60 -18.08 -6.94
CA ASP A 15 7.52 -18.45 -7.86
C ASP A 15 7.55 -17.60 -9.15
N ALA A 16 7.74 -16.30 -9.01
CA ALA A 16 7.87 -15.38 -10.14
C ALA A 16 9.25 -15.43 -10.85
N SER A 17 10.22 -16.19 -10.33
CA SER A 17 11.60 -16.25 -10.83
C SER A 17 12.26 -14.86 -10.94
N VAL A 18 12.12 -14.04 -9.90
CA VAL A 18 12.66 -12.68 -9.81
C VAL A 18 13.42 -12.44 -8.52
N GLY A 19 14.31 -11.45 -8.51
CA GLY A 19 14.96 -10.96 -7.30
C GLY A 19 14.25 -9.75 -6.71
N ALA A 20 14.63 -9.35 -5.49
CA ALA A 20 14.06 -8.19 -4.81
C ALA A 20 14.20 -6.89 -5.62
N ALA A 21 15.22 -6.77 -6.49
CA ALA A 21 15.42 -5.61 -7.35
C ALA A 21 14.37 -5.47 -8.46
N ASP A 22 13.77 -6.58 -8.90
CA ASP A 22 12.75 -6.58 -9.96
C ASP A 22 11.34 -6.32 -9.41
N VAL A 23 11.16 -6.47 -8.09
CA VAL A 23 9.88 -6.27 -7.42
C VAL A 23 9.54 -4.78 -7.34
N ALA A 24 8.43 -4.40 -7.96
CA ALA A 24 7.90 -3.05 -7.88
C ALA A 24 6.94 -2.88 -6.70
N LEU A 25 6.08 -3.87 -6.46
CA LEU A 25 5.09 -3.81 -5.38
C LEU A 25 4.72 -5.21 -4.86
N VAL A 26 4.57 -5.32 -3.55
CA VAL A 26 4.01 -6.48 -2.86
C VAL A 26 2.67 -6.09 -2.24
N ILE A 27 1.62 -6.81 -2.62
CA ILE A 27 0.30 -6.72 -1.98
C ILE A 27 0.22 -7.83 -0.94
N VAL A 28 0.01 -7.44 0.30
CA VAL A 28 -0.03 -8.36 1.45
C VAL A 28 -1.42 -8.36 2.02
N LYS A 29 -2.02 -9.54 2.17
CA LYS A 29 -3.22 -9.72 2.99
C LYS A 29 -2.83 -10.40 4.30
N THR A 30 -3.27 -9.83 5.41
CA THR A 30 -2.95 -10.26 6.78
C THR A 30 -4.23 -10.52 7.57
N PRO A 31 -4.21 -11.47 8.52
CA PRO A 31 -5.38 -11.75 9.35
C PRO A 31 -5.52 -10.70 10.47
N VAL A 32 -6.76 -10.36 10.85
CA VAL A 32 -7.05 -9.71 12.15
C VAL A 32 -7.75 -10.70 13.05
N THR A 33 -7.28 -10.85 14.28
CA THR A 33 -7.97 -11.65 15.30
C THR A 33 -9.05 -10.79 15.95
N SER A 34 -10.14 -10.52 15.21
CA SER A 34 -11.37 -10.01 15.80
C SER A 34 -12.29 -11.12 16.29
N HIS A 35 -12.07 -12.36 15.85
CA HIS A 35 -12.83 -13.53 16.26
C HIS A 35 -11.96 -14.47 17.10
N VAL A 36 -12.24 -14.50 18.41
CA VAL A 36 -11.75 -15.56 19.30
C VAL A 36 -12.90 -16.56 19.38
N PRO A 37 -12.73 -17.82 18.92
CA PRO A 37 -13.75 -18.85 19.09
C PRO A 37 -14.16 -18.92 20.56
N ALA A 38 -15.46 -19.06 20.87
CA ALA A 38 -15.93 -19.16 22.25
C ALA A 38 -15.25 -20.30 23.05
N THR A 39 -14.69 -21.28 22.33
CA THR A 39 -13.92 -22.43 22.84
C THR A 39 -12.47 -22.11 23.21
N ALA A 40 -11.92 -20.95 22.85
CA ALA A 40 -10.51 -20.61 23.07
C ALA A 40 -10.15 -20.36 24.55
N GLY A 41 -11.12 -20.43 25.46
CA GLY A 41 -10.93 -20.18 26.89
C GLY A 41 -10.49 -18.75 27.19
N ALA A 42 -10.36 -18.42 28.47
CA ALA A 42 -9.94 -17.10 28.94
C ALA A 42 -8.45 -16.76 28.66
N LEU A 43 -7.77 -17.53 27.80
CA LEU A 43 -6.40 -17.26 27.37
C LEU A 43 -6.41 -16.13 26.34
N ARG A 44 -6.49 -14.92 26.89
CA ARG A 44 -6.15 -13.60 26.36
C ARG A 44 -5.29 -13.63 25.08
N ASN A 45 -5.87 -13.83 23.91
CA ASN A 45 -5.23 -13.36 22.69
C ASN A 45 -5.62 -11.86 22.57
N PRO A 46 -4.70 -10.91 22.84
CA PRO A 46 -5.04 -9.50 22.76
C PRO A 46 -5.57 -9.20 21.36
N ARG A 47 -6.73 -8.55 21.29
CA ARG A 47 -7.39 -8.19 20.03
C ARG A 47 -6.38 -7.51 19.09
N ILE A 48 -5.99 -8.18 18.01
CA ILE A 48 -5.04 -7.60 17.06
C ILE A 48 -5.79 -6.55 16.24
N THR A 49 -5.37 -5.30 16.37
CA THR A 49 -5.97 -4.21 15.60
C THR A 49 -5.58 -4.32 14.12
N SER A 50 -6.43 -3.80 13.24
CA SER A 50 -6.10 -3.69 11.82
C SER A 50 -4.77 -2.96 11.58
N ALA A 51 -4.48 -1.89 12.34
CA ALA A 51 -3.22 -1.16 12.23
C ALA A 51 -2.02 -2.01 12.63
N HIS A 52 -2.11 -2.79 13.71
CA HIS A 52 -1.03 -3.69 14.14
C HIS A 52 -0.79 -4.81 13.12
N SER A 53 -1.86 -5.43 12.60
CA SER A 53 -1.74 -6.46 11.57
C SER A 53 -1.08 -5.94 10.29
N LYS A 54 -1.48 -4.74 9.83
CA LYS A 54 -0.82 -4.05 8.71
C LYS A 54 0.64 -3.71 8.98
N ALA A 55 0.96 -3.23 10.19
CA ALA A 55 2.33 -2.93 10.60
C ALA A 55 3.25 -4.15 10.48
N VAL A 56 2.77 -5.29 11.00
CA VAL A 56 3.47 -6.57 10.97
C VAL A 56 3.70 -7.03 9.52
N GLY A 57 2.67 -6.99 8.68
CA GLY A 57 2.79 -7.36 7.28
C GLY A 57 3.72 -6.44 6.50
N ALA A 58 3.68 -5.12 6.78
CA ALA A 58 4.47 -4.14 6.05
C ALA A 58 5.96 -4.29 6.38
N LEU A 59 6.32 -4.37 7.66
CA LEU A 59 7.71 -4.59 8.06
C LEU A 59 8.23 -5.97 7.64
N GLY A 60 7.38 -6.99 7.61
CA GLY A 60 7.74 -8.31 7.06
C GLY A 60 8.05 -8.27 5.57
N ALA A 61 7.23 -7.58 4.76
CA ALA A 61 7.54 -7.37 3.35
C ALA A 61 8.80 -6.52 3.15
N GLY A 62 8.96 -5.47 3.96
CA GLY A 62 10.17 -4.64 3.94
C GLY A 62 11.44 -5.42 4.28
N LEU A 63 11.38 -6.42 5.16
CA LEU A 63 12.49 -7.33 5.45
C LEU A 63 12.89 -8.14 4.22
N ALA A 64 11.93 -8.85 3.60
CA ALA A 64 12.20 -9.69 2.42
C ALA A 64 12.76 -8.86 1.24
N LEU A 65 12.30 -7.62 1.10
CA LEU A 65 12.75 -6.72 0.04
C LEU A 65 14.05 -5.96 0.37
N GLY A 66 14.67 -6.20 1.54
CA GLY A 66 15.92 -5.55 1.97
C GLY A 66 15.77 -4.06 2.34
N GLU A 67 14.55 -3.61 2.65
CA GLU A 67 14.23 -2.21 2.97
C GLU A 67 14.27 -1.92 4.47
N VAL A 68 14.04 -2.94 5.29
CA VAL A 68 14.00 -2.84 6.76
C VAL A 68 14.94 -3.88 7.36
N PRO A 69 15.88 -3.48 8.22
CA PRO A 69 16.81 -4.42 8.84
C PRO A 69 16.11 -5.31 9.89
N ARG A 70 16.49 -6.60 9.93
CA ARG A 70 15.84 -7.63 10.75
C ARG A 70 15.81 -7.30 12.24
N GLU A 71 16.89 -6.71 12.74
CA GLU A 71 17.10 -6.34 14.14
C GLU A 71 16.20 -5.20 14.61
N ARG A 72 15.62 -4.43 13.68
CA ARG A 72 14.67 -3.36 13.99
C ARG A 72 13.22 -3.84 14.00
N ILE A 73 12.95 -5.07 13.57
CA ILE A 73 11.61 -5.68 13.56
C ILE A 73 11.38 -6.36 14.91
N VAL A 74 10.99 -5.53 15.88
CA VAL A 74 10.67 -5.90 17.27
C VAL A 74 9.23 -5.50 17.61
N GLN A 75 8.67 -6.06 18.68
CA GLN A 75 7.26 -5.88 19.04
C GLN A 75 6.89 -4.41 19.25
N GLU A 76 7.81 -3.64 19.82
CA GLU A 76 7.69 -2.23 20.17
C GLU A 76 7.71 -1.32 18.94
N ALA A 77 8.23 -1.80 17.81
CA ALA A 77 8.29 -1.02 16.58
C ALA A 77 6.92 -0.94 15.89
N PHE A 78 6.09 -1.99 16.03
CA PHE A 78 4.83 -2.10 15.29
C PHE A 78 3.84 -1.00 15.69
N ASN A 79 3.39 -0.25 14.68
CA ASN A 79 2.52 0.92 14.79
C ASN A 79 3.06 2.01 15.74
N THR A 80 4.38 2.11 15.88
CA THR A 80 5.04 3.05 16.81
C THR A 80 6.27 3.71 16.17
N ASP A 81 7.25 2.92 15.71
CA ASP A 81 8.46 3.45 15.07
C ASP A 81 8.24 3.71 13.57
N HIS A 82 7.64 4.87 13.27
CA HIS A 82 7.32 5.25 11.90
C HIS A 82 8.52 5.69 11.05
N ALA A 83 9.75 5.64 11.58
CA ALA A 83 10.96 5.73 10.74
C ALA A 83 11.17 4.45 9.93
N LEU A 84 10.60 3.32 10.37
CA LEU A 84 10.59 2.06 9.64
C LEU A 84 9.36 2.00 8.74
N TYR A 85 9.56 1.83 7.45
CA TYR A 85 8.46 1.58 6.53
C TYR A 85 8.95 0.83 5.29
N ALA A 86 8.09 -0.04 4.76
CA ALA A 86 8.30 -0.69 3.48
C ALA A 86 7.82 0.23 2.36
N LYS A 87 8.71 0.50 1.42
CA LYS A 87 8.50 1.39 0.26
C LYS A 87 7.68 0.70 -0.83
N ARG A 88 7.74 -0.63 -0.88
CA ARG A 88 7.14 -1.45 -1.95
C ARG A 88 6.09 -2.41 -1.42
N ALA A 89 5.35 -2.05 -0.36
CA ALA A 89 4.31 -2.91 0.22
C ALA A 89 2.97 -2.19 0.44
N MET A 90 1.88 -2.77 -0.07
CA MET A 90 0.51 -2.38 0.28
C MET A 90 -0.14 -3.49 1.11
N VAL A 91 -0.46 -3.19 2.37
CA VAL A 91 -0.90 -4.21 3.34
C VAL A 91 -2.34 -4.03 3.74
N PHE A 92 -3.11 -5.08 3.56
CA PHE A 92 -4.53 -5.17 3.87
C PHE A 92 -4.69 -6.14 5.02
N SER A 93 -5.63 -5.85 5.91
CA SER A 93 -5.97 -6.75 7.00
C SER A 93 -7.43 -7.17 6.87
N GLY A 94 -7.78 -8.39 7.25
CA GLY A 94 -9.15 -8.92 7.15
C GLY A 94 -9.43 -10.00 8.19
N ALA A 95 -10.69 -10.19 8.55
CA ALA A 95 -11.10 -11.20 9.53
C ALA A 95 -11.43 -12.55 8.88
N GLU A 96 -11.40 -12.60 7.55
CA GLU A 96 -11.82 -13.72 6.72
C GLU A 96 -10.74 -14.78 6.47
N LEU A 97 -9.48 -14.51 6.85
CA LEU A 97 -8.34 -15.41 6.67
C LEU A 97 -7.64 -15.63 8.02
N ASP A 98 -6.96 -16.77 8.14
CA ASP A 98 -6.04 -17.12 9.23
C ASP A 98 -4.58 -17.22 8.76
N CYS A 99 -4.30 -16.88 7.50
CA CYS A 99 -3.00 -16.95 6.86
C CYS A 99 -2.54 -15.58 6.29
N VAL A 100 -1.29 -15.52 5.83
CA VAL A 100 -0.76 -14.41 5.05
C VAL A 100 -0.80 -14.78 3.57
N GLU A 101 -1.44 -13.95 2.76
CA GLU A 101 -1.42 -14.10 1.30
C GLU A 101 -0.59 -12.96 0.68
N ILE A 102 0.16 -13.31 -0.36
CA ILE A 102 1.03 -12.40 -1.08
C ILE A 102 0.68 -12.42 -2.56
N MET A 103 0.50 -11.23 -3.13
CA MET A 103 0.52 -11.02 -4.57
C MET A 103 1.68 -10.09 -4.90
N LEU A 104 2.61 -10.56 -5.73
CA LEU A 104 3.83 -9.86 -6.07
C LEU A 104 3.76 -9.32 -7.50
N LEU A 105 4.06 -8.03 -7.67
CA LEU A 105 4.13 -7.35 -8.95
C LEU A 105 5.60 -6.99 -9.23
N ALA A 106 6.15 -7.54 -10.30
CA ALA A 106 7.55 -7.35 -10.69
C ALA A 106 7.68 -7.07 -12.18
N ASN A 107 8.69 -6.27 -12.54
CA ASN A 107 9.09 -6.03 -13.91
C ASN A 107 10.31 -6.89 -14.21
N ARG A 108 10.11 -8.07 -14.79
CA ARG A 108 11.19 -9.02 -15.08
C ARG A 108 11.94 -8.63 -16.35
N PRO A 109 13.27 -8.39 -16.31
CA PRO A 109 14.07 -8.15 -17.51
C PRO A 109 13.93 -9.28 -18.52
N GLY A 110 13.70 -8.95 -19.79
CA GLY A 110 13.50 -9.93 -20.86
C GLY A 110 12.16 -10.70 -20.80
N GLY A 111 11.23 -10.29 -19.93
CA GLY A 111 9.86 -10.81 -19.94
C GLY A 111 9.13 -10.49 -21.24
N SER A 112 8.29 -11.42 -21.72
CA SER A 112 7.50 -11.26 -22.95
C SER A 112 6.16 -10.53 -22.76
N GLY A 113 5.89 -10.04 -21.54
CA GLY A 113 4.67 -9.30 -21.22
C GLY A 113 4.67 -7.91 -21.85
N ARG A 114 3.47 -7.34 -22.03
CA ARG A 114 3.28 -5.95 -22.49
C ARG A 114 2.73 -5.04 -21.39
N LEU A 115 2.97 -5.42 -20.14
CA LEU A 115 2.48 -4.72 -18.96
C LEU A 115 3.67 -4.41 -18.08
N THR A 116 3.79 -3.14 -17.69
CA THR A 116 4.82 -2.68 -16.78
C THR A 116 4.15 -2.03 -15.58
N VAL A 117 4.64 -2.36 -14.38
CA VAL A 117 4.19 -1.71 -13.14
C VAL A 117 5.13 -0.57 -12.79
N HIS A 118 4.56 0.61 -12.55
CA HIS A 118 5.27 1.78 -12.05
C HIS A 118 4.73 2.14 -10.67
N THR A 119 5.59 2.63 -9.79
CA THR A 119 5.23 3.02 -8.42
C THR A 119 5.64 4.45 -8.13
N GLY A 120 4.99 5.05 -7.13
CA GLY A 120 5.26 6.39 -6.66
C GLY A 120 4.91 6.57 -5.19
N PHE A 121 5.30 7.71 -4.64
CA PHE A 121 4.97 8.12 -3.28
C PHE A 121 4.08 9.36 -3.28
N LEU A 122 3.22 9.42 -2.27
CA LEU A 122 2.38 10.57 -1.98
C LEU A 122 2.84 11.18 -0.66
N ARG A 123 3.11 12.48 -0.63
CA ARG A 123 3.47 13.18 0.60
C ARG A 123 2.29 13.30 1.55
N ASP A 124 1.10 13.47 1.01
CA ASP A 124 -0.16 13.57 1.73
C ASP A 124 -1.35 13.23 0.83
N VAL A 125 -2.55 13.22 1.41
CA VAL A 125 -3.84 13.00 0.70
C VAL A 125 -4.17 14.05 -0.36
N LEU A 126 -3.43 15.16 -0.46
CA LEU A 126 -3.62 16.20 -1.47
C LEU A 126 -2.53 16.17 -2.56
N ASP A 127 -1.67 15.15 -2.57
CA ASP A 127 -0.52 15.09 -3.46
C ASP A 127 -0.90 14.60 -4.88
N ALA A 128 -1.71 15.40 -5.57
CA ALA A 128 -2.06 15.20 -6.97
C ALA A 128 -0.81 15.14 -7.87
N GLN A 129 0.23 15.91 -7.53
CA GLN A 129 1.47 15.91 -8.30
C GLN A 129 2.19 14.56 -8.20
N GLY A 130 2.27 13.95 -7.02
CA GLY A 130 2.86 12.61 -6.88
C GLY A 130 2.18 11.54 -7.75
N LEU A 131 0.85 11.62 -7.93
CA LEU A 131 0.13 10.75 -8.87
C LEU A 131 0.51 11.06 -10.32
N ARG A 132 0.57 12.35 -10.70
CA ARG A 132 0.97 12.77 -12.05
C ARG A 132 2.39 12.32 -12.38
N ASP A 133 3.31 12.46 -11.44
CA ASP A 133 4.70 12.06 -11.59
C ASP A 133 4.81 10.54 -11.81
N MET A 134 4.03 9.73 -11.08
CA MET A 134 3.97 8.28 -11.30
C MET A 134 3.47 7.93 -12.71
N TYR A 135 2.38 8.54 -13.17
CA TYR A 135 1.87 8.28 -14.52
C TYR A 135 2.82 8.80 -15.61
N ALA A 136 3.45 9.95 -15.41
CA ALA A 136 4.47 10.48 -16.33
C ALA A 136 5.68 9.55 -16.42
N ALA A 137 6.14 9.01 -15.29
CA ALA A 137 7.21 8.02 -15.24
C ALA A 137 6.81 6.69 -15.91
N ALA A 138 5.51 6.38 -15.98
CA ALA A 138 4.94 5.29 -16.77
C ALA A 138 4.77 5.62 -18.26
N GLY A 139 5.19 6.82 -18.69
CA GLY A 139 5.10 7.29 -20.07
C GLY A 139 3.69 7.72 -20.48
N CYS A 140 2.77 7.95 -19.54
CA CYS A 140 1.47 8.55 -19.83
C CYS A 140 1.63 10.06 -20.08
N THR A 141 0.83 10.60 -21.00
CA THR A 141 0.72 12.04 -21.25
C THR A 141 -0.58 12.60 -20.67
N PHE A 142 -0.64 13.91 -20.53
CA PHE A 142 -1.80 14.62 -20.01
C PHE A 142 -2.34 15.62 -21.04
N ASP A 143 -3.65 15.79 -21.06
CA ASP A 143 -4.31 16.84 -21.83
C ASP A 143 -4.16 18.22 -21.16
N ALA A 144 -4.74 19.25 -21.79
CA ALA A 144 -4.71 20.62 -21.27
C ALA A 144 -5.45 20.79 -19.92
N GLY A 145 -6.40 19.91 -19.60
CA GLY A 145 -7.09 19.86 -18.31
C GLY A 145 -6.33 19.06 -17.24
N GLY A 146 -5.20 18.46 -17.61
CA GLY A 146 -4.42 17.60 -16.74
C GLY A 146 -5.07 16.24 -16.52
N GLN A 147 -5.93 15.75 -17.40
CA GLN A 147 -6.37 14.36 -17.38
C GLN A 147 -5.43 13.50 -18.23
N ILE A 148 -5.31 12.21 -17.93
CA ILE A 148 -4.52 11.29 -18.76
C ILE A 148 -5.14 11.21 -20.15
N ALA A 149 -4.34 11.47 -21.19
CA ALA A 149 -4.81 11.49 -22.58
C ALA A 149 -5.15 10.09 -23.11
N GLU A 150 -4.41 9.06 -22.69
CA GLU A 150 -4.56 7.66 -23.11
C GLU A 150 -5.02 6.78 -21.92
N ALA A 151 -6.20 7.05 -21.37
CA ALA A 151 -6.67 6.39 -20.15
C ALA A 151 -6.76 4.86 -20.29
N GLU A 152 -7.03 4.35 -21.49
CA GLU A 152 -7.07 2.92 -21.82
C GLU A 152 -5.73 2.20 -21.69
N ARG A 153 -4.62 2.95 -21.73
CA ARG A 153 -3.28 2.42 -21.50
C ARG A 153 -3.07 2.07 -20.02
N VAL A 154 -3.76 2.75 -19.12
CA VAL A 154 -3.73 2.47 -17.67
C VAL A 154 -4.68 1.32 -17.36
N VAL A 155 -4.12 0.13 -17.18
CA VAL A 155 -4.88 -1.11 -16.92
C VAL A 155 -5.37 -1.19 -15.49
N ALA A 156 -4.54 -0.75 -14.54
CA ALA A 156 -4.88 -0.70 -13.13
C ALA A 156 -4.19 0.47 -12.44
N THR A 157 -4.87 1.02 -11.45
CA THR A 157 -4.32 2.01 -10.53
C THR A 157 -4.58 1.55 -9.11
N LEU A 158 -3.54 1.49 -8.29
CA LEU A 158 -3.61 1.15 -6.88
C LEU A 158 -3.09 2.32 -6.07
N ILE A 159 -3.83 2.74 -5.06
CA ILE A 159 -3.46 3.87 -4.21
C ILE A 159 -3.69 3.46 -2.77
N LYS A 160 -2.69 3.76 -1.94
CA LYS A 160 -2.81 3.65 -0.50
C LYS A 160 -2.33 4.93 0.15
N ALA A 161 -3.24 5.61 0.84
CA ALA A 161 -2.97 6.90 1.47
C ALA A 161 -3.27 6.86 2.98
N GLY A 162 -2.57 7.70 3.74
CA GLY A 162 -2.71 7.81 5.19
C GLY A 162 -3.25 9.16 5.62
N ALA A 163 -3.56 9.28 6.91
CA ALA A 163 -3.75 10.56 7.57
C ALA A 163 -2.65 10.73 8.62
N ALA A 164 -2.12 11.94 8.75
CA ALA A 164 -1.06 12.20 9.71
C ALA A 164 -1.54 11.95 11.15
N PRO A 165 -0.67 11.46 12.05
CA PRO A 165 -1.02 11.22 13.45
C PRO A 165 -1.61 12.44 14.16
N ASP A 166 -1.10 13.64 13.84
CA ASP A 166 -1.54 14.93 14.39
C ASP A 166 -2.85 15.46 13.79
N GLY A 167 -3.42 14.76 12.81
CA GLY A 167 -4.67 15.13 12.14
C GLY A 167 -4.54 16.34 11.20
N LYS A 168 -3.32 16.75 10.85
CA LYS A 168 -3.09 17.88 9.94
C LYS A 168 -2.69 17.42 8.54
N VAL A 169 -2.99 18.27 7.56
CA VAL A 169 -2.48 18.14 6.19
C VAL A 169 -1.91 19.51 5.82
N ARG A 170 -0.62 19.57 5.48
CA ARG A 170 0.11 20.81 5.16
C ARG A 170 -0.07 21.90 6.22
N GLY A 171 -0.05 21.51 7.50
CA GLY A 171 -0.22 22.41 8.65
C GLY A 171 -1.67 22.74 9.02
N ALA A 172 -2.65 22.47 8.15
CA ALA A 172 -4.06 22.72 8.42
C ALA A 172 -4.74 21.53 9.10
N ARG A 173 -5.52 21.80 10.17
CA ARG A 173 -6.27 20.76 10.88
C ARG A 173 -7.37 20.16 9.98
N THR A 174 -7.49 18.84 9.99
CA THR A 174 -8.60 18.11 9.37
C THR A 174 -9.56 17.54 10.43
N THR A 175 -10.73 17.05 10.02
CA THR A 175 -11.68 16.34 10.89
C THR A 175 -11.65 14.83 10.70
N MET A 176 -10.78 14.29 9.83
CA MET A 176 -10.78 12.87 9.45
C MET A 176 -10.63 11.93 10.64
N LYS A 177 -9.89 12.33 11.68
CA LYS A 177 -9.65 11.52 12.89
C LYS A 177 -10.63 11.77 14.04
N SER A 178 -11.41 12.84 13.97
CA SER A 178 -12.39 13.23 15.00
C SER A 178 -13.84 13.13 14.52
N SER A 179 -14.04 12.66 13.29
CA SER A 179 -15.36 12.45 12.69
C SER A 179 -16.00 11.18 13.24
N HIS A 180 -17.34 11.14 13.24
CA HIS A 180 -18.10 9.91 13.48
C HIS A 180 -17.96 8.90 12.32
N ILE A 181 -17.48 9.34 11.15
CA ILE A 181 -17.14 8.50 10.00
C ILE A 181 -15.67 8.13 10.11
N ASP A 182 -15.36 6.83 9.96
CA ASP A 182 -13.99 6.32 10.00
C ASP A 182 -13.04 7.09 9.07
N MET A 183 -11.85 7.43 9.57
CA MET A 183 -10.79 8.11 8.82
C MET A 183 -10.54 7.48 7.44
N ASP A 184 -10.55 6.15 7.38
CA ASP A 184 -10.34 5.38 6.16
C ASP A 184 -11.37 5.73 5.05
N LYS A 185 -12.62 6.05 5.41
CA LYS A 185 -13.67 6.44 4.46
C LYS A 185 -13.41 7.85 3.91
N HIS A 186 -12.98 8.78 4.75
CA HIS A 186 -12.59 10.14 4.32
C HIS A 186 -11.42 10.11 3.34
N VAL A 187 -10.36 9.35 3.67
CA VAL A 187 -9.18 9.21 2.81
C VAL A 187 -9.56 8.61 1.46
N ARG A 188 -10.36 7.53 1.46
CA ARG A 188 -10.81 6.93 0.20
C ARG A 188 -11.63 7.90 -0.65
N ALA A 189 -12.56 8.65 -0.05
CA ALA A 189 -13.36 9.63 -0.79
C ALA A 189 -12.50 10.76 -1.39
N ALA A 190 -11.57 11.33 -0.60
CA ALA A 190 -10.67 12.37 -1.07
C ALA A 190 -9.78 11.89 -2.22
N MET A 191 -9.15 10.71 -2.07
CA MET A 191 -8.30 10.13 -3.11
C MET A 191 -9.08 9.72 -4.36
N SER A 192 -10.33 9.25 -4.23
CA SER A 192 -11.17 8.95 -5.39
C SER A 192 -11.43 10.20 -6.23
N GLY A 193 -11.65 11.37 -5.60
CA GLY A 193 -11.81 12.63 -6.32
C GLY A 193 -10.54 13.09 -7.02
N ILE A 194 -9.40 13.05 -6.32
CA ILE A 194 -8.10 13.50 -6.86
C ILE A 194 -7.60 12.57 -7.97
N ALA A 195 -7.58 11.26 -7.72
CA ALA A 195 -7.11 10.30 -8.72
C ALA A 195 -8.09 10.18 -9.89
N GLY A 196 -9.40 10.28 -9.63
CA GLY A 196 -10.42 10.25 -10.68
C GLY A 196 -10.38 11.47 -11.59
N SER A 197 -10.07 12.66 -11.06
CA SER A 197 -9.90 13.85 -11.89
C SER A 197 -8.67 13.76 -12.79
N ILE A 198 -7.61 13.10 -12.35
CA ILE A 198 -6.39 12.85 -13.15
C ILE A 198 -6.63 11.74 -14.17
N LEU A 199 -7.22 10.61 -13.75
CA LEU A 199 -7.38 9.44 -14.61
C LEU A 199 -8.54 9.59 -15.62
N GLY A 200 -9.52 10.44 -15.33
CA GLY A 200 -10.77 10.50 -16.09
C GLY A 200 -11.66 9.27 -15.88
N SER A 201 -11.38 8.45 -14.86
CA SER A 201 -12.07 7.19 -14.58
C SER A 201 -12.17 6.93 -13.08
N THR A 202 -13.17 6.15 -12.68
CA THR A 202 -13.31 5.61 -11.31
C THR A 202 -12.69 4.22 -11.14
N ARG A 203 -12.10 3.65 -12.20
CA ARG A 203 -11.51 2.30 -12.21
C ARG A 203 -10.15 2.28 -11.52
N MET A 204 -10.17 2.38 -10.19
CA MET A 204 -8.99 2.39 -9.34
C MET A 204 -9.26 1.67 -8.03
N PHE A 205 -8.22 1.07 -7.47
CA PHE A 205 -8.26 0.41 -6.18
C PHE A 205 -7.66 1.35 -5.13
N ILE A 206 -8.49 1.89 -4.24
CA ILE A 206 -8.06 2.83 -3.21
C ILE A 206 -8.27 2.23 -1.82
N SER A 207 -7.19 2.23 -1.05
CA SER A 207 -7.20 1.86 0.36
C SER A 207 -6.61 2.96 1.22
N ALA A 208 -6.88 2.88 2.51
CA ALA A 208 -6.41 3.83 3.49
C ALA A 208 -5.51 3.12 4.52
N ASN A 209 -4.90 3.92 5.38
CA ASN A 209 -4.05 3.49 6.49
C ASN A 209 -2.73 2.86 6.01
N THR A 210 -1.71 3.71 5.98
CA THR A 210 -0.35 3.46 5.48
C THR A 210 0.66 3.18 6.59
N VAL A 211 0.20 2.70 7.76
CA VAL A 211 1.09 2.33 8.88
C VAL A 211 2.21 1.42 8.37
N HIS A 212 3.46 1.89 8.51
CA HIS A 212 4.72 1.30 8.00
C HIS A 212 4.76 1.01 6.49
N GLN A 213 3.90 1.64 5.68
CA GLN A 213 3.87 1.51 4.22
C GLN A 213 4.30 2.82 3.53
N ALA A 214 4.31 3.92 4.27
CA ALA A 214 4.78 5.24 3.84
C ALA A 214 5.11 6.08 5.08
N PRO A 215 5.80 7.22 4.94
CA PRO A 215 5.92 8.20 6.00
C PRO A 215 4.54 8.63 6.57
N PRO A 216 4.46 9.04 7.85
CA PRO A 216 3.20 9.44 8.48
C PRO A 216 2.42 10.48 7.66
N GLY A 217 1.15 10.19 7.39
CA GLY A 217 0.27 11.04 6.57
C GLY A 217 0.44 10.93 5.06
N GLY A 218 1.53 10.32 4.60
CA GLY A 218 1.78 10.03 3.21
C GLY A 218 1.13 8.73 2.72
N GLY A 219 1.54 8.32 1.54
CA GLY A 219 1.06 7.14 0.86
C GLY A 219 2.00 6.65 -0.23
N LEU A 220 1.56 5.60 -0.88
CA LEU A 220 2.20 5.00 -2.03
C LEU A 220 1.14 4.68 -3.08
N CYS A 221 1.55 4.72 -4.33
CA CYS A 221 0.70 4.43 -5.47
C CYS A 221 1.43 3.52 -6.46
N ALA A 222 0.65 2.82 -7.26
CA ALA A 222 1.13 2.05 -8.39
C ALA A 222 0.16 2.17 -9.56
N CYS A 223 0.69 2.17 -10.78
CA CYS A 223 -0.09 1.94 -11.98
C CYS A 223 0.50 0.77 -12.76
N ILE A 224 -0.37 0.03 -13.42
CA ILE A 224 0.00 -0.98 -14.41
C ILE A 224 -0.40 -0.40 -15.75
N VAL A 225 0.58 -0.19 -16.62
CA VAL A 225 0.35 0.36 -17.96
C VAL A 225 0.60 -0.71 -19.00
N ARG A 226 -0.11 -0.61 -20.11
CA ARG A 226 0.25 -1.31 -21.33
C ARG A 226 1.43 -0.59 -21.98
N ASP A 227 2.46 -1.33 -22.32
CA ASP A 227 3.56 -0.78 -23.11
C ASP A 227 3.04 -0.38 -24.50
N GLY A 228 3.63 0.67 -25.08
CA GLY A 228 3.32 1.05 -26.45
C GLY A 228 3.56 -0.10 -27.44
N PRO A 229 2.94 -0.06 -28.63
CA PRO A 229 3.23 -1.01 -29.69
C PRO A 229 4.73 -1.05 -30.06
#